data_AF-A0A0Q6WL10-F1
#
_entry.id   AF-A0A0Q6WL10-F1
#
_cell.length_a   1.000
_cell.length_b   1.000
_cell.length_c   1.000
_cell.angle_alpha   90.00
_cell.angle_beta   90.00
_cell.angle_gamma   90.00
#
_symmetry.space_group_name_H-M   'P 1'
#
loop_
_entity.id
_entity.type
_entity.pdbx_description
1 polymer ?
#
loop_
_entity_poly.entity_id
_entity_poly.type
_entity_poly.pdbx_seq_one_letter_code
_entity_poly.pdbx_strand_id
1 'polypeptide(L)'
;MRAAFIALLFAAPLAQAADEPTRDPTAWPPALRSAMAASAAPAASGVAPADNAIRQVVFAGGRAYVVQRGRRYGVGEQIEGARIERITEQAVWLREAGQVRREPLYGGVEKRPPPEAARAASGVKKSKEKP
;
A
#
# COMPACT_ATOMS: atom_id res chain seq x y z
N MET A 1 -35.67 64.81 29.44
CA MET A 1 -35.58 63.68 30.39
C MET A 1 -35.91 62.43 29.60
N ARG A 2 -34.90 61.74 29.07
CA ARG A 2 -34.14 60.66 29.73
C ARG A 2 -34.99 59.39 29.90
N ALA A 3 -34.47 58.32 29.31
CA ALA A 3 -34.76 56.92 29.58
C ALA A 3 -36.04 56.30 28.97
N ALA A 4 -35.88 55.85 27.73
CA ALA A 4 -36.44 54.56 27.27
C ALA A 4 -35.48 54.02 26.19
N PHE A 5 -34.18 53.94 26.50
CA PHE A 5 -33.53 52.68 26.88
C PHE A 5 -33.95 51.51 25.96
N ILE A 6 -33.46 51.55 24.72
CA ILE A 6 -32.64 50.48 24.12
C ILE A 6 -33.01 49.09 24.66
N ALA A 7 -34.17 48.57 24.27
CA ALA A 7 -34.65 47.24 24.67
C ALA A 7 -34.74 46.29 23.47
N LEU A 8 -33.87 46.45 22.47
CA LEU A 8 -33.89 45.61 21.28
C LEU A 8 -32.51 45.42 20.66
N LEU A 9 -31.49 45.12 21.47
CA LEU A 9 -30.14 44.92 20.95
C LEU A 9 -29.30 44.00 21.86
N PHE A 10 -29.84 42.84 22.26
CA PHE A 10 -29.03 41.76 22.82
C PHE A 10 -29.69 40.40 22.55
N ALA A 11 -29.88 40.08 21.27
CA ALA A 11 -30.05 38.69 20.84
C ALA A 11 -28.66 38.03 20.85
N ALA A 12 -28.19 37.65 22.04
CA ALA A 12 -27.02 36.78 22.16
C ALA A 12 -27.44 35.36 21.76
N PRO A 13 -26.76 34.68 20.82
CA PRO A 13 -26.96 33.26 20.67
C PRO A 13 -26.44 32.60 21.95
N LEU A 14 -27.31 31.90 22.68
CA LEU A 14 -26.87 30.96 23.70
C LEU A 14 -25.92 29.98 23.00
N ALA A 15 -24.62 30.12 23.28
CA ALA A 15 -23.67 29.06 23.04
C ALA A 15 -24.23 27.82 23.75
N GLN A 16 -24.70 26.84 22.99
CA GLN A 16 -24.95 25.51 23.50
C GLN A 16 -23.59 24.99 23.93
N ALA A 17 -23.26 25.22 25.21
CA ALA A 17 -22.32 24.39 25.92
C ALA A 17 -22.93 23.00 25.87
N ALA A 18 -22.49 22.22 24.87
CA ALA A 18 -22.69 20.79 24.86
C ALA A 18 -22.01 20.31 26.15
N ASP A 19 -22.84 20.06 27.16
CA ASP A 19 -22.51 19.26 28.31
C ASP A 19 -22.11 17.90 27.74
N GLU A 20 -20.82 17.72 27.42
CA GLU A 20 -20.29 16.46 26.94
C GLU A 20 -20.37 15.51 28.13
N PRO A 21 -21.34 14.55 28.15
CA PRO A 21 -21.38 13.59 29.23
C PRO A 21 -20.04 12.87 29.21
N THR A 22 -19.34 12.87 30.35
CA THR A 22 -18.05 12.21 30.59
C THR A 22 -17.87 11.03 29.64
N ARG A 23 -17.20 11.31 28.53
CA ARG A 23 -17.15 10.41 27.39
C ARG A 23 -16.26 9.26 27.80
N ASP A 24 -16.80 8.05 27.80
CA ASP A 24 -16.03 6.85 28.11
C ASP A 24 -14.79 6.83 27.19
N PRO A 25 -13.57 6.89 27.74
CA PRO A 25 -12.34 6.96 26.95
C PRO A 25 -12.10 5.67 26.14
N THR A 26 -12.81 4.59 26.45
CA THR A 26 -12.79 3.34 25.68
C THR A 26 -13.83 3.32 24.56
N ALA A 27 -14.80 4.24 24.57
CA ALA A 27 -15.82 4.31 23.54
C ALA A 27 -15.26 4.89 22.24
N TRP A 28 -15.46 4.14 21.16
CA TRP A 28 -14.95 4.56 19.86
C TRP A 28 -15.64 5.83 19.33
N PRO A 29 -14.92 6.66 18.57
CA PRO A 29 -15.50 7.82 17.90
C PRO A 29 -16.69 7.40 17.02
N PRO A 30 -17.76 8.22 16.94
CA PRO A 30 -18.95 7.92 16.14
C PRO A 30 -18.64 7.56 14.69
N ALA A 31 -17.67 8.25 14.08
CA ALA A 31 -17.20 7.96 12.73
C ALA A 31 -16.66 6.53 12.57
N LEU A 32 -15.98 6.01 13.59
CA LEU A 32 -15.43 4.64 13.57
C LEU A 32 -16.52 3.60 13.86
N ARG A 33 -17.52 3.92 14.71
CA ARG A 33 -18.68 3.07 14.97
C ARG A 33 -19.53 2.87 13.70
N SER A 34 -19.78 3.93 12.94
CA SER A 34 -20.50 3.84 11.66
C SER A 34 -19.72 3.04 10.61
N ALA A 35 -18.40 3.18 10.57
CA ALA A 35 -17.55 2.39 9.66
C ALA A 35 -17.55 0.89 10.01
N MET A 36 -17.53 0.53 11.30
CA MET A 36 -17.69 -0.87 11.72
C MET A 36 -19.05 -1.47 11.33
N ALA A 37 -20.14 -0.71 11.53
CA ALA A 37 -21.47 -1.16 11.16
C ALA A 37 -21.60 -1.36 9.63
N ALA A 38 -20.93 -0.52 8.83
CA ALA A 38 -20.86 -0.67 7.38
C ALA A 38 -19.92 -1.81 6.94
N SER A 39 -18.90 -2.15 7.74
CA SER A 39 -17.95 -3.23 7.45
C SER A 39 -18.50 -4.64 7.74
N ALA A 40 -19.75 -4.76 8.21
CA ALA A 40 -20.45 -6.03 8.34
C ALA A 40 -21.00 -6.55 6.98
N ALA A 41 -20.85 -5.80 5.90
CA ALA A 41 -21.01 -6.33 4.55
C ALA A 41 -19.80 -7.22 4.21
N PRO A 42 -19.99 -8.46 3.73
CA PRO A 42 -18.87 -9.29 3.31
C PRO A 42 -18.13 -8.55 2.20
N ALA A 43 -16.85 -8.25 2.45
CA ALA A 43 -15.96 -7.74 1.41
C ALA A 43 -15.90 -8.81 0.30
N ALA A 44 -16.59 -8.56 -0.80
CA ALA A 44 -16.57 -9.41 -1.96
C ALA A 44 -15.15 -9.44 -2.56
N SER A 45 -14.68 -10.66 -2.84
CA SER A 45 -13.51 -10.99 -3.66
C SER A 45 -12.13 -10.70 -3.08
N GLY A 46 -11.80 -11.36 -1.97
CA GLY A 46 -10.42 -11.76 -1.70
C GLY A 46 -10.34 -13.29 -1.81
N VAL A 47 -9.69 -13.82 -2.84
CA VAL A 47 -9.32 -15.25 -2.88
C VAL A 47 -8.64 -15.56 -1.54
N ALA A 48 -9.19 -16.50 -0.77
CA ALA A 48 -8.58 -16.94 0.47
C ALA A 48 -7.13 -17.30 0.14
N PRO A 49 -6.14 -16.66 0.79
CA PRO A 49 -4.78 -16.78 0.34
C PRO A 49 -4.36 -18.22 0.59
N ALA A 50 -4.08 -18.95 -0.49
CA ALA A 50 -3.64 -20.33 -0.43
C ALA A 50 -2.48 -20.44 0.58
N ASP A 51 -2.42 -21.53 1.33
CA ASP A 51 -1.35 -21.76 2.32
C ASP A 51 0.07 -21.71 1.69
N ASN A 52 0.11 -21.87 0.37
CA ASN A 52 1.32 -21.88 -0.45
C ASN A 52 1.67 -20.50 -1.06
N ALA A 53 0.90 -19.45 -0.74
CA ALA A 53 1.12 -18.12 -1.29
C ALA A 53 2.43 -17.51 -0.75
N ILE A 54 3.25 -16.99 -1.66
CA ILE A 54 4.50 -16.32 -1.28
C ILE A 54 4.17 -14.94 -0.72
N ARG A 55 4.50 -14.71 0.56
CA ARG A 55 4.20 -13.44 1.25
C ARG A 55 5.43 -12.61 1.59
N GLN A 56 6.60 -13.24 1.59
CA GLN A 56 7.82 -12.61 2.10
C GLN A 56 9.01 -12.87 1.19
N VAL A 57 9.66 -11.78 0.80
CA VAL A 57 10.95 -11.79 0.12
C VAL A 57 11.93 -10.94 0.91
N VAL A 58 13.17 -11.41 1.02
CA VAL A 58 14.27 -10.72 1.71
C VAL A 58 15.42 -10.53 0.74
N PHE A 59 16.00 -9.34 0.74
CA PHE A 59 17.22 -9.04 0.02
C PHE A 59 18.38 -8.98 1.02
N ALA A 60 19.36 -9.86 0.86
CA ALA A 60 20.54 -9.93 1.72
C ALA A 60 21.79 -10.23 0.89
N GLY A 61 22.87 -9.47 1.10
CA GLY A 61 24.12 -9.66 0.37
C GLY A 61 23.98 -9.55 -1.16
N GLY A 62 23.11 -8.67 -1.64
CA GLY A 62 22.84 -8.49 -3.07
C GLY A 62 22.02 -9.61 -3.72
N ARG A 63 21.49 -10.55 -2.93
CA ARG A 63 20.69 -11.68 -3.41
C ARG A 63 19.29 -11.64 -2.82
N ALA A 64 18.31 -12.08 -3.59
CA ALA A 64 16.92 -12.17 -3.18
C ALA A 64 16.57 -13.59 -2.73
N TYR A 65 15.77 -13.69 -1.68
CA TYR A 65 15.33 -14.95 -1.08
C TYR A 65 13.83 -14.90 -0.79
N VAL A 66 13.12 -15.96 -1.12
CA VAL A 66 11.76 -16.20 -0.63
C VAL A 66 11.84 -16.78 0.77
N VAL A 67 11.01 -16.29 1.69
CA VAL A 67 10.91 -16.86 3.05
C VAL A 67 9.58 -17.60 3.18
N GLN A 68 9.66 -18.91 3.44
CA GLN A 68 8.49 -19.76 3.64
C GLN A 68 8.73 -20.68 4.82
N ARG A 69 7.79 -20.69 5.78
CA ARG A 69 7.86 -21.50 7.02
C ARG A 69 9.22 -21.37 7.75
N GLY A 70 9.75 -20.15 7.79
CA GLY A 70 11.03 -19.83 8.45
C GLY A 70 12.30 -20.21 7.67
N ARG A 71 12.17 -20.76 6.46
CA ARG A 71 13.31 -21.13 5.60
C ARG A 71 13.47 -20.14 4.45
N ARG A 72 14.72 -19.89 4.05
CA ARG A 72 15.07 -19.03 2.92
C ARG A 72 15.33 -19.89 1.70
N TYR A 73 14.75 -19.49 0.57
CA TYR A 73 14.91 -20.15 -0.72
C TYR A 73 15.37 -19.15 -1.77
N GLY A 74 16.43 -19.47 -2.50
CA GLY A 74 16.99 -18.67 -3.58
C GLY A 74 16.51 -19.11 -4.97
N VAL A 75 16.85 -18.31 -5.98
CA VAL A 75 16.63 -18.68 -7.39
C VAL A 75 17.30 -20.03 -7.69
N GLY A 76 16.55 -20.93 -8.34
CA GLY A 76 16.94 -22.29 -8.68
C GLY A 76 16.51 -23.34 -7.67
N GLU A 77 16.17 -22.96 -6.44
CA GLU A 77 15.66 -23.88 -5.41
C GLU A 77 14.17 -24.16 -5.60
N GLN A 78 13.69 -25.22 -4.94
CA GLN A 78 12.30 -25.66 -5.02
C GLN A 78 11.54 -25.35 -3.73
N ILE A 79 10.32 -24.84 -3.88
CA ILE A 79 9.33 -24.64 -2.83
C ILE A 79 8.09 -25.43 -3.23
N GLU A 80 7.68 -26.39 -2.40
CA GLU A 80 6.41 -27.13 -2.56
C GLU A 80 6.20 -27.71 -3.98
N GLY A 81 7.28 -28.14 -4.65
CA GLY A 81 7.25 -28.73 -5.99
C GLY A 81 7.41 -27.72 -7.14
N ALA A 82 7.45 -26.42 -6.86
CA ALA A 82 7.73 -25.37 -7.84
C ALA A 82 9.17 -24.85 -7.72
N ARG A 83 9.87 -24.70 -8.84
CA ARG A 83 11.22 -24.13 -8.90
C ARG A 83 11.16 -22.61 -8.99
N ILE A 84 11.98 -21.91 -8.21
CA ILE A 84 12.09 -20.45 -8.31
C ILE A 84 12.93 -20.07 -9.53
N GLU A 85 12.34 -19.36 -10.49
CA GLU A 85 13.03 -18.90 -11.70
C GLU A 85 13.58 -17.48 -11.53
N ARG A 86 12.81 -16.62 -10.84
CA ARG A 86 13.16 -15.22 -10.64
C ARG A 86 12.48 -14.67 -9.40
N ILE A 87 13.19 -13.83 -8.65
CA ILE A 87 12.66 -13.09 -7.52
C ILE A 87 12.86 -11.61 -7.81
N THR A 88 11.80 -10.82 -7.62
CA THR A 88 11.84 -9.35 -7.65
C THR A 88 11.14 -8.79 -6.43
N GLU A 89 11.20 -7.48 -6.24
CA GLU A 89 10.49 -6.78 -5.17
C GLU A 89 8.96 -6.89 -5.28
N GLN A 90 8.42 -7.14 -6.47
CA GLN A 90 6.98 -7.08 -6.73
C GLN A 90 6.35 -8.46 -6.94
N ALA A 91 7.12 -9.40 -7.45
CA ALA A 91 6.64 -10.73 -7.81
C ALA A 91 7.77 -11.76 -7.78
N VAL A 92 7.35 -13.02 -7.66
CA VAL A 92 8.19 -14.20 -7.79
C VAL A 92 7.69 -15.01 -8.98
N TRP A 93 8.59 -15.52 -9.80
CA TRP A 93 8.27 -16.41 -10.90
C TRP A 93 8.63 -17.83 -10.48
N LEU A 94 7.63 -18.69 -10.53
CA LEU A 94 7.70 -20.09 -10.15
C LEU A 94 7.47 -20.96 -11.37
N ARG A 95 8.31 -21.97 -11.57
CA ARG A 95 8.12 -23.00 -12.59
C ARG A 95 7.55 -24.26 -11.95
N GLU A 96 6.37 -24.67 -12.38
CA GLU A 96 5.66 -25.86 -11.91
C GLU A 96 5.13 -26.62 -13.13
N ALA A 97 5.36 -27.93 -13.20
CA ALA A 97 4.96 -28.77 -14.34
C ALA A 97 5.35 -28.20 -15.73
N GLY A 98 6.50 -27.52 -15.81
CA GLY A 98 6.99 -26.89 -17.05
C GLY A 98 6.36 -25.54 -17.40
N GLN A 99 5.36 -25.07 -16.65
CA GLN A 99 4.73 -23.77 -16.79
C GLN A 99 5.34 -22.75 -15.84
N VAL A 100 5.51 -21.50 -16.27
CA VAL A 100 6.00 -20.40 -15.42
C VAL A 100 4.81 -19.56 -14.98
N ARG A 101 4.55 -19.54 -13.67
CA ARG A 101 3.53 -18.71 -13.02
C ARG A 101 4.18 -17.49 -12.35
N ARG A 102 3.54 -16.33 -12.50
CA ARG A 102 3.88 -15.12 -11.75
C ARG A 102 3.04 -15.06 -10.48
N GLU A 103 3.70 -15.03 -9.33
CA GLU A 103 3.09 -14.87 -8.01
C GLU A 103 3.34 -13.43 -7.52
N PRO A 104 2.32 -12.56 -7.47
CA PRO A 104 2.47 -11.20 -6.96
C PRO A 104 2.63 -11.20 -5.43
N LEU A 105 3.58 -10.43 -4.91
CA LEU A 105 3.80 -10.28 -3.46
C LEU A 105 2.81 -9.31 -2.82
N TYR A 106 2.47 -8.24 -3.55
CA TYR A 106 1.60 -7.16 -3.08
C TYR A 106 0.49 -6.96 -4.11
N GLY A 107 -0.68 -7.53 -3.85
CA GLY A 107 -1.85 -7.36 -4.71
C GLY A 107 -2.26 -5.89 -4.78
N GLY A 108 -2.49 -5.39 -6.00
CA GLY A 108 -2.93 -4.00 -6.24
C GLY A 108 -1.86 -2.93 -6.08
N VAL A 109 -0.60 -3.30 -5.78
CA VAL A 109 0.52 -2.35 -5.72
C VAL A 109 1.33 -2.46 -7.00
N GLU A 110 1.38 -1.37 -7.76
CA GLU A 110 2.24 -1.25 -8.94
C GLU A 110 3.31 -0.19 -8.71
N LYS A 111 4.58 -0.58 -8.80
CA LYS A 111 5.70 0.38 -8.77
C LYS A 111 5.81 1.06 -10.13
N ARG A 112 5.44 2.35 -10.22
CA ARG A 112 5.70 3.16 -11.41
C ARG A 112 7.21 3.39 -11.55
N PRO A 113 7.83 3.03 -12.69
CA PRO A 113 9.24 3.34 -12.90
C PRO A 113 9.44 4.86 -12.91
N PRO A 114 10.55 5.38 -12.35
CA PRO A 114 10.88 6.79 -12.48
C PRO A 114 11.03 7.12 -13.98
N PRO A 115 10.61 8.32 -14.42
CA PRO A 115 10.79 8.74 -15.81
C PRO A 115 12.27 8.63 -16.16
N GLU A 116 12.56 7.94 -17.26
CA GLU A 116 13.92 7.78 -17.76
C GLU A 116 14.48 9.17 -18.06
N ALA A 117 15.49 9.60 -17.29
CA ALA A 117 16.17 10.86 -17.54
C ALA A 117 16.72 10.81 -18.96
N ALA A 118 16.18 11.67 -19.83
CA ALA A 118 16.58 11.75 -21.23
C ALA A 118 18.10 11.82 -21.31
N ARG A 119 18.72 10.78 -21.88
CA ARG A 119 20.15 10.78 -22.17
C ARG A 119 20.43 11.99 -23.05
N ALA A 120 21.15 12.97 -22.51
CA ALA A 120 21.61 14.11 -23.28
C ALA A 120 22.44 13.57 -24.46
N ALA A 121 21.91 13.75 -25.67
CA ALA A 121 22.55 13.33 -26.89
C ALA A 121 23.79 14.21 -27.14
N SER A 122 24.93 13.87 -26.55
CA SER A 122 26.23 14.39 -26.98
C SER A 122 26.68 13.59 -28.21
N GLY A 123 26.05 13.87 -29.35
CA GLY A 123 26.51 13.43 -30.66
C GLY A 123 27.80 14.16 -31.02
N VAL A 124 28.94 13.58 -30.68
CA VAL A 124 30.25 13.99 -31.22
C VAL A 124 30.27 13.61 -32.70
N LYS A 125 29.98 14.56 -33.58
CA LYS A 125 30.22 14.43 -35.02
C LYS A 125 31.74 14.32 -35.24
N LYS A 126 32.19 13.14 -35.67
CA LYS A 126 33.52 12.92 -36.26
C LYS A 126 33.68 13.86 -37.47
N SER A 127 34.43 14.95 -37.32
CA SER A 127 34.99 15.67 -38.46
C SER A 127 36.06 14.79 -39.09
N LYS A 128 35.79 14.43 -40.35
CA LYS A 128 36.64 13.64 -41.22
C LYS A 128 37.59 14.62 -41.91
N GLU A 129 38.77 14.85 -41.34
CA GLU A 129 39.85 15.53 -42.05
C GLU A 129 40.49 14.51 -43.00
N LYS A 130 40.49 14.83 -44.30
CA LYS A 130 41.05 14.02 -45.39
C LYS A 130 42.51 14.47 -45.63
N PRO A 131 43.37 13.59 -46.18
CA PRO A 131 44.81 13.75 -46.25
C PRO A 131 45.28 14.78 -47.28
#